data_AF-A0A821HHI3-F1
#
_entry.id   AF-A0A821HHI3-F1
#
_cell.length_a   1.000
_cell.length_b   1.000
_cell.length_c   1.000
_cell.angle_alpha   90.00
_cell.angle_beta   90.00
_cell.angle_gamma   90.00
#
_symmetry.space_group_name_H-M   'P 1'
#
loop_
_entity.id
_entity.type
_entity.pdbx_description
1 polymer ?
#
loop_
_entity_poly.entity_id
_entity_poly.type
_entity_poly.pdbx_seq_one_letter_code
_entity_poly.pdbx_strand_id
1 'polypeptide(L)'
;RPTDNEYFTYKKRPFAGASCQKLSNFLEQQQNTDVDEDTNDYYQIIHNSFLLELMKQSICISCKSIWNGDMSVAQREGLYCSLVFTCHCSNEIKINTSKQCPKTSQRDINVRSAIGANFAGIGHQGLVTLCGVLNVPPPIDDDHFSRTITRILPVFE
;
A
#
# COMPACT_ATOMS: atom_id res chain seq x y z
N ARG A 1 -23.36 30.33 -34.65
CA ARG A 1 -23.08 30.37 -33.19
C ARG A 1 -24.18 29.61 -32.49
N PRO A 2 -23.87 28.51 -31.80
CA PRO A 2 -24.59 28.14 -30.60
C PRO A 2 -23.65 28.23 -29.40
N THR A 3 -24.10 28.94 -28.38
CA THR A 3 -23.52 28.99 -27.03
C THR A 3 -24.59 28.45 -26.11
N ASP A 4 -24.49 27.18 -25.72
CA ASP A 4 -25.24 26.65 -24.59
C ASP A 4 -24.25 25.85 -23.75
N ASN A 5 -23.85 26.45 -22.63
CA ASN A 5 -23.07 25.83 -21.58
C ASN A 5 -23.98 24.83 -20.84
N GLU A 6 -23.86 23.54 -21.16
CA GLU A 6 -24.39 22.49 -20.29
C GLU A 6 -23.56 22.43 -19.00
N TYR A 7 -24.10 23.00 -17.93
CA TYR A 7 -23.59 22.79 -16.58
C TYR A 7 -23.75 21.31 -16.21
N PHE A 8 -22.63 20.60 -16.10
CA PHE A 8 -22.58 19.26 -15.50
C PHE A 8 -23.01 19.36 -14.03
N THR A 9 -24.28 19.05 -13.77
CA THR A 9 -24.79 18.87 -12.41
C THR A 9 -24.44 17.46 -11.94
N TYR A 10 -23.47 17.35 -11.04
CA TYR A 10 -23.23 16.11 -10.32
C TYR A 10 -24.45 15.78 -9.46
N LYS A 11 -25.25 14.80 -9.89
CA LYS A 11 -26.21 14.16 -9.00
C LYS A 11 -25.43 13.52 -7.85
N LYS A 12 -25.56 14.05 -6.63
CA LYS A 12 -25.11 13.39 -5.40
C LYS A 12 -25.74 12.00 -5.38
N ARG A 13 -24.97 10.96 -5.70
CA ARG A 13 -25.37 9.59 -5.42
C ARG A 13 -25.28 9.41 -3.90
N PRO A 14 -26.27 8.80 -3.24
CA PRO A 14 -26.07 8.34 -1.88
C PRO A 14 -24.85 7.42 -1.91
N PHE A 15 -23.87 7.74 -1.07
CA PHE A 15 -22.66 6.93 -0.89
C PHE A 15 -23.11 5.62 -0.27
N ALA A 16 -23.50 4.66 -1.11
CA ALA A 16 -23.70 3.29 -0.69
C ALA A 16 -22.30 2.70 -0.48
N GLY A 17 -21.67 3.10 0.62
CA GLY A 17 -20.56 2.33 1.16
C GLY A 17 -21.05 0.89 1.28
N ALA A 18 -20.32 -0.04 0.66
CA ALA A 18 -20.48 -1.44 1.00
C ALA A 18 -20.09 -1.56 2.48
N SER A 19 -21.07 -1.45 3.37
CA SER A 19 -20.85 -1.65 4.79
C SER A 19 -20.32 -3.07 4.98
N CYS A 20 -19.31 -3.23 5.85
CA CYS A 20 -18.73 -4.53 6.21
C CYS A 20 -19.79 -5.59 6.59
N GLN A 21 -21.01 -5.16 6.94
CA GLN A 21 -22.19 -6.02 7.12
C GLN A 21 -22.48 -6.92 5.91
N LYS A 22 -22.38 -6.40 4.67
CA LYS A 22 -22.66 -7.19 3.46
C LYS A 22 -21.62 -8.29 3.21
N LEU A 23 -20.37 -8.03 3.61
CA LEU A 23 -19.29 -9.02 3.53
C LEU A 23 -19.46 -10.12 4.58
N SER A 24 -19.89 -9.73 5.79
CA SER A 24 -20.14 -10.66 6.92
C SER A 24 -21.20 -11.70 6.54
N ASN A 25 -22.32 -11.23 5.96
CA ASN A 25 -23.39 -12.11 5.49
C ASN A 25 -22.97 -13.04 4.34
N PHE A 26 -22.00 -12.62 3.52
CA PHE A 26 -21.50 -13.44 2.41
C PHE A 26 -20.56 -14.55 2.92
N LEU A 27 -19.72 -14.24 3.91
CA LEU A 27 -18.82 -15.22 4.53
C LEU A 27 -19.56 -16.27 5.35
N GLU A 28 -20.63 -15.89 6.06
CA GLU A 28 -21.51 -16.82 6.78
C GLU A 28 -22.21 -17.81 5.83
N GLN A 29 -22.47 -17.40 4.58
CA GLN A 29 -23.11 -18.27 3.58
C GLN A 29 -22.14 -19.28 2.92
N GLN A 30 -20.82 -19.05 2.99
CA GLN A 30 -19.82 -19.92 2.36
C GLN A 30 -19.27 -21.03 3.27
N GLN A 31 -19.56 -21.03 4.58
CA GLN A 31 -19.05 -22.04 5.53
C GLN A 31 -19.60 -23.47 5.35
N ASN A 32 -20.44 -23.74 4.34
CA ASN A 32 -21.09 -25.05 4.12
C ASN A 32 -20.65 -25.77 2.84
N THR A 33 -19.47 -25.46 2.29
CA THR A 33 -18.95 -26.20 1.12
C THR A 33 -17.53 -26.68 1.42
N ASP A 34 -17.43 -27.98 1.69
CA ASP A 34 -16.16 -28.69 1.83
C ASP A 34 -15.46 -28.89 0.48
N VAL A 35 -14.12 -28.84 0.55
CA VAL A 35 -13.08 -29.33 -0.39
C VAL A 35 -12.75 -28.43 -1.60
N ASP A 36 -11.55 -27.82 -1.61
CA ASP A 36 -10.38 -28.42 -2.28
C ASP A 36 -9.05 -27.75 -1.89
N GLU A 37 -7.93 -28.46 -2.07
CA GLU A 37 -6.56 -28.00 -1.82
C GLU A 37 -6.25 -26.72 -2.62
N ASP A 38 -6.40 -25.56 -1.97
CA ASP A 38 -5.98 -24.28 -2.54
C ASP A 38 -4.44 -24.24 -2.59
N THR A 39 -3.87 -24.57 -3.74
CA THR A 39 -2.61 -23.98 -4.17
C THR A 39 -2.80 -22.48 -4.09
N ASN A 40 -2.27 -21.91 -3.01
CA ASN A 40 -2.43 -20.53 -2.61
C ASN A 40 -1.62 -19.65 -3.57
N ASP A 41 -2.13 -19.51 -4.79
CA ASP A 41 -1.65 -18.60 -5.82
C ASP A 41 -1.99 -17.17 -5.36
N TYR A 42 -1.21 -16.69 -4.39
CA TYR A 42 -1.25 -15.31 -3.95
C TYR A 42 -0.95 -14.42 -5.16
N TYR A 43 -1.99 -13.82 -5.75
CA TYR A 43 -1.83 -12.75 -6.72
C TYR A 43 -1.12 -11.57 -6.04
N GLN A 44 0.20 -11.54 -6.16
CA GLN A 44 1.00 -10.41 -5.68
C GLN A 44 0.72 -9.23 -6.60
N ILE A 45 -0.02 -8.23 -6.08
CA ILE A 45 -0.23 -6.97 -6.78
C ILE A 45 1.10 -6.20 -6.73
N ILE A 46 1.91 -6.34 -7.79
CA ILE A 46 3.13 -5.57 -7.96
C ILE A 46 2.79 -4.32 -8.78
N HIS A 47 3.00 -3.14 -8.20
CA HIS A 47 2.89 -1.90 -8.96
C HIS A 47 3.99 -1.88 -10.03
N ASN A 48 3.65 -1.76 -11.32
CA ASN A 48 4.60 -1.91 -12.44
C ASN A 48 5.82 -0.98 -12.35
N SER A 49 5.68 0.22 -11.78
CA SER A 49 6.83 1.12 -11.56
C SER A 49 7.84 0.55 -10.57
N PHE A 50 7.40 -0.28 -9.62
CA PHE A 50 8.25 -1.00 -8.68
C PHE A 50 8.98 -2.16 -9.34
N LEU A 51 8.29 -2.89 -10.22
CA LEU A 51 8.88 -4.00 -10.97
C LEU A 51 10.06 -3.54 -11.83
N LEU A 52 9.89 -2.44 -12.57
CA LEU A 52 10.96 -1.88 -13.40
C LEU A 52 12.16 -1.43 -12.57
N GLU A 53 11.92 -0.82 -11.40
CA GLU A 53 13.00 -0.40 -10.52
C GLU A 53 13.72 -1.60 -9.89
N LEU A 54 12.98 -2.64 -9.50
CA LEU A 54 13.55 -3.92 -9.04
C LEU A 54 14.38 -4.59 -10.13
N MET A 55 13.88 -4.61 -11.38
CA MET A 55 14.60 -5.18 -12.51
C MET A 55 15.92 -4.45 -12.81
N LYS A 56 15.99 -3.11 -12.66
CA LYS A 56 17.26 -2.38 -12.81
C LYS A 56 18.31 -2.82 -11.79
N GLN A 57 17.87 -3.25 -10.62
CA GLN A 57 18.72 -3.71 -9.53
C GLN A 57 19.06 -5.20 -9.61
N SER A 58 18.50 -5.92 -10.60
CA SER A 58 18.82 -7.32 -10.88
C SER A 58 20.20 -7.52 -11.49
N ILE A 59 20.95 -6.46 -11.81
CA ILE A 59 22.32 -6.56 -12.32
C ILE A 59 23.24 -5.80 -11.38
N CYS A 60 24.27 -6.49 -10.86
CA CYS A 60 25.26 -5.86 -10.02
C CYS A 60 26.09 -4.86 -10.81
N ILE A 61 26.20 -3.61 -10.33
CA ILE A 61 27.00 -2.58 -11.00
C ILE A 61 28.50 -2.88 -11.03
N SER A 62 29.00 -3.66 -10.05
CA SER A 62 30.42 -3.98 -9.90
C SER A 62 30.82 -5.17 -10.77
N CYS A 63 30.24 -6.35 -10.54
CA CYS A 63 30.61 -7.58 -11.27
C CYS A 63 29.79 -7.82 -12.55
N LYS A 64 28.77 -6.99 -12.83
CA LYS A 64 27.85 -7.12 -13.98
C LYS A 64 27.09 -8.45 -14.05
N SER A 65 27.13 -9.27 -13.00
CA SER A 65 26.34 -10.49 -12.93
C SER A 65 24.87 -10.15 -12.67
N ILE A 66 23.99 -11.05 -13.10
CA ILE A 66 22.64 -11.10 -12.58
C ILE A 66 22.73 -11.33 -11.07
N TRP A 67 21.96 -10.57 -10.31
CA TRP A 67 21.88 -10.70 -8.87
C TRP A 67 21.31 -12.08 -8.53
N ASN A 68 22.14 -12.86 -7.85
CA ASN A 68 21.84 -14.19 -7.32
C ASN A 68 22.13 -14.27 -5.82
N GLY A 69 22.23 -13.10 -5.16
CA GLY A 69 22.67 -13.00 -3.78
C GLY A 69 21.52 -12.89 -2.80
N ASP A 70 21.84 -12.50 -1.57
CA ASP A 70 20.87 -12.43 -0.48
C ASP A 70 20.13 -11.08 -0.47
N MET A 71 18.84 -11.13 -0.14
CA MET A 71 18.01 -9.96 0.12
C MET A 71 17.71 -9.89 1.61
N SER A 72 17.87 -8.71 2.20
CA SER A 72 17.51 -8.45 3.58
C SER A 72 16.72 -7.15 3.72
N VAL A 73 15.98 -7.03 4.82
CA VAL A 73 15.29 -5.80 5.20
C VAL A 73 16.18 -5.05 6.19
N ALA A 74 16.75 -3.92 5.77
CA ALA A 74 17.59 -3.10 6.66
C ALA A 74 16.78 -2.20 7.59
N GLN A 75 15.62 -1.73 7.13
CA GLN A 75 14.75 -0.86 7.91
C GLN A 75 13.30 -1.09 7.53
N ARG A 76 12.40 -1.00 8.52
CA ARG A 76 10.95 -0.98 8.30
C ARG A 76 10.31 0.07 9.20
N GLU A 77 9.41 0.88 8.62
CA GLU A 77 8.62 1.88 9.33
C GLU A 77 7.19 1.85 8.78
N GLY A 78 6.29 1.10 9.42
CA GLY A 78 4.95 0.82 8.88
C GLY A 78 5.03 0.13 7.51
N LEU A 79 4.41 0.72 6.49
CA LEU A 79 4.41 0.20 5.12
C LEU A 79 5.72 0.49 4.36
N TYR A 80 6.57 1.37 4.89
CA TYR A 80 7.88 1.63 4.31
C TYR A 80 8.88 0.53 4.68
N CYS A 81 9.66 0.08 3.70
CA CYS A 81 10.78 -0.83 3.87
C CYS A 81 12.01 -0.29 3.11
N SER A 82 13.19 -0.47 3.69
CA SER A 82 14.47 -0.35 3.01
C SER A 82 15.05 -1.75 2.80
N LEU A 83 15.17 -2.14 1.54
CA LEU A 83 15.68 -3.44 1.11
C LEU A 83 17.15 -3.31 0.75
N VAL A 84 17.96 -4.26 1.21
CA VAL A 84 19.38 -4.35 0.86
C VAL A 84 19.60 -5.67 0.13
N PHE A 85 20.11 -5.56 -1.08
CA PHE A 85 20.47 -6.66 -1.94
C PHE A 85 22.00 -6.76 -1.93
N THR A 86 22.51 -7.88 -1.45
CA THR A 86 23.95 -8.13 -1.33
C THR A 86 24.36 -9.06 -2.46
N CYS A 87 25.26 -8.60 -3.32
CA CYS A 87 25.83 -9.45 -4.37
C CYS A 87 26.97 -10.31 -3.80
N HIS A 88 27.29 -11.44 -4.44
CA HIS A 88 28.42 -12.30 -4.06
C HIS A 88 29.78 -11.57 -4.10
N CYS A 89 29.92 -10.52 -4.93
CA CYS A 89 31.09 -9.64 -4.93
C CYS A 89 31.12 -8.64 -3.76
N SER A 90 30.24 -8.82 -2.77
CA SER A 90 30.05 -7.96 -1.59
C SER A 90 29.57 -6.53 -1.89
N ASN A 91 29.14 -6.25 -3.12
CA ASN A 91 28.50 -4.97 -3.44
C ASN A 91 27.05 -4.96 -2.95
N GLU A 92 26.68 -3.90 -2.23
CA GLU A 92 25.31 -3.67 -1.77
C GLU A 92 24.53 -2.77 -2.72
N ILE A 93 23.25 -3.08 -2.88
CA ILE A 93 22.27 -2.26 -3.59
C ILE A 93 21.11 -2.00 -2.63
N LYS A 94 20.72 -0.73 -2.47
CA LYS A 94 19.64 -0.34 -1.55
C LYS A 94 18.42 0.18 -2.31
N ILE A 95 17.25 -0.38 -2.00
CA ILE A 95 15.97 0.04 -2.57
C ILE A 95 15.05 0.50 -1.45
N ASN A 96 14.48 1.69 -1.60
CA ASN A 96 13.50 2.25 -0.67
C ASN A 96 12.10 2.08 -1.26
N THR A 97 11.17 1.46 -0.52
CA THR A 97 9.80 1.22 -1.03
C THR A 97 8.96 2.48 -1.19
N SER A 98 9.38 3.57 -0.54
CA SER A 98 8.70 4.86 -0.60
C SER A 98 9.67 6.01 -0.35
N LYS A 99 9.32 7.19 -0.88
CA LYS A 99 10.05 8.43 -0.66
C LYS A 99 9.68 9.04 0.69
N GLN A 100 10.58 9.84 1.24
CA GLN A 100 10.26 10.71 2.36
C GLN A 100 9.45 11.91 1.87
N CYS A 101 8.43 12.31 2.63
CA CYS A 101 7.66 13.52 2.33
C CYS A 101 8.54 14.77 2.53
N PRO A 102 8.47 15.78 1.64
CA PRO A 102 9.27 17.00 1.78
C PRO A 102 9.07 17.66 3.16
N LYS A 103 10.17 18.09 3.79
CA LYS A 103 10.16 18.83 5.07
C LYS A 103 9.56 18.06 6.27
N THR A 104 9.41 16.74 6.20
CA THR A 104 8.96 15.91 7.32
C THR A 104 9.82 14.66 7.44
N SER A 105 9.78 13.97 8.59
CA SER A 105 10.37 12.62 8.74
C SER A 105 9.45 11.50 8.22
N GLN A 106 8.26 11.82 7.72
CA GLN A 106 7.26 10.82 7.36
C GLN A 106 7.52 10.23 5.96
N ARG A 107 7.15 8.96 5.79
CA ARG A 107 7.19 8.26 4.51
C ARG A 107 5.88 8.47 3.75
N ASP A 108 5.98 8.78 2.46
CA ASP A 108 4.84 9.11 1.60
C ASP A 108 3.79 7.99 1.56
N ILE A 109 4.22 6.73 1.55
CA ILE A 109 3.31 5.58 1.57
C ILE A 109 2.45 5.53 2.85
N ASN A 110 3.05 5.81 4.01
CA ASN A 110 2.33 5.82 5.28
C ASN A 110 1.33 6.97 5.32
N VAL A 111 1.73 8.16 4.84
CA VAL A 111 0.86 9.33 4.74
C VAL A 111 -0.33 9.05 3.84
N ARG A 112 -0.10 8.54 2.63
CA ARG A 112 -1.17 8.21 1.67
C ARG A 112 -2.09 7.13 2.20
N SER A 113 -1.55 6.11 2.89
CA SER A 113 -2.36 5.07 3.50
C SER A 113 -3.30 5.63 4.57
N ALA A 114 -2.81 6.55 5.41
CA ALA A 114 -3.61 7.21 6.42
C ALA A 114 -4.72 8.06 5.80
N ILE A 115 -4.36 8.92 4.85
CA ILE A 115 -5.32 9.75 4.10
C ILE A 115 -6.39 8.88 3.42
N GLY A 116 -5.96 7.82 2.73
CA GLY A 116 -6.86 6.90 2.02
C GLY A 116 -7.82 6.19 2.96
N ALA A 117 -7.31 5.69 4.10
CA ALA A 117 -8.14 5.06 5.13
C ALA A 117 -9.16 6.03 5.74
N ASN A 118 -8.77 7.28 5.93
CA ASN A 118 -9.67 8.31 6.45
C ASN A 118 -10.76 8.68 5.44
N PHE A 119 -10.40 8.90 4.16
CA PHE A 119 -11.39 9.18 3.11
C PHE A 119 -12.31 7.99 2.82
N ALA A 120 -11.84 6.76 3.01
CA ALA A 120 -12.67 5.55 2.93
C ALA A 120 -13.58 5.34 4.15
N GLY A 121 -13.41 6.13 5.22
CA GLY A 121 -14.21 6.01 6.45
C GLY A 121 -13.89 4.77 7.29
N ILE A 122 -12.74 4.12 7.07
CA ILE A 122 -12.35 2.89 7.78
C ILE A 122 -11.41 3.16 8.97
N GLY A 123 -10.76 4.32 8.99
CA GLY A 123 -9.82 4.72 10.05
C GLY A 123 -8.60 3.81 10.18
N HIS A 124 -7.85 3.94 11.28
CA HIS A 124 -6.66 3.14 11.54
C HIS A 124 -6.97 1.64 11.66
N GLN A 125 -7.96 1.29 12.49
CA GLN A 125 -8.31 -0.11 12.74
C GLN A 125 -8.73 -0.83 11.45
N GLY A 126 -9.52 -0.17 10.59
CA GLY A 126 -9.91 -0.75 9.31
C GLY A 126 -8.72 -0.90 8.35
N LEU A 127 -7.76 0.04 8.37
CA LEU A 127 -6.52 -0.08 7.61
C LEU A 127 -5.64 -1.24 8.11
N VAL A 128 -5.51 -1.43 9.42
CA VAL A 128 -4.80 -2.57 10.02
C VAL A 128 -5.43 -3.90 9.59
N THR A 129 -6.76 -4.02 9.67
CA THR A 129 -7.49 -5.21 9.22
C THR A 129 -7.27 -5.46 7.73
N LEU A 130 -7.35 -4.42 6.89
CA LEU A 130 -7.08 -4.53 5.46
C LEU A 130 -5.65 -5.02 5.18
N CYS A 131 -4.65 -4.45 5.85
CA CYS A 131 -3.26 -4.92 5.73
C CYS A 131 -3.12 -6.39 6.15
N GLY A 132 -3.77 -6.80 7.25
CA GLY A 132 -3.79 -8.19 7.70
C GLY A 132 -4.38 -9.14 6.65
N VAL A 133 -5.52 -8.78 6.05
CA VAL A 133 -6.16 -9.57 4.97
C VAL A 133 -5.25 -9.70 3.75
N LEU A 134 -4.52 -8.64 3.41
CA LEU A 134 -3.58 -8.64 2.29
C LEU A 134 -2.24 -9.30 2.62
N ASN A 135 -2.06 -9.84 3.83
CA ASN A 135 -0.78 -10.33 4.34
C ASN A 135 0.36 -9.29 4.22
N VAL A 136 -0.01 -8.01 4.36
CA VAL A 136 0.88 -6.86 4.35
C VAL A 136 1.11 -6.43 5.81
N PRO A 137 2.31 -5.96 6.17
CA PRO A 137 2.56 -5.45 7.51
C PRO A 137 1.57 -4.35 7.86
N PRO A 138 1.18 -4.23 9.14
CA PRO A 138 0.30 -3.16 9.55
C PRO A 138 0.95 -1.80 9.26
N PRO A 139 0.14 -0.76 9.03
CA PRO A 139 0.64 0.60 8.94
C PRO A 139 1.33 1.04 10.25
N ILE A 140 1.83 2.26 10.26
CA ILE A 140 2.29 2.96 11.47
C ILE A 140 1.28 2.82 12.64
N ASP A 141 1.77 2.94 13.87
CA ASP A 141 0.92 2.90 15.06
C ASP A 141 -0.17 3.99 15.06
N ASP A 142 -1.18 3.81 15.91
CA ASP A 142 -2.36 4.67 15.96
C ASP A 142 -2.00 6.12 16.32
N ASP A 143 -1.00 6.33 17.18
CA ASP A 143 -0.52 7.66 17.54
C ASP A 143 0.09 8.39 16.32
N HIS A 144 0.90 7.68 15.53
CA HIS A 144 1.48 8.21 14.31
C HIS A 144 0.42 8.42 13.22
N PHE A 145 -0.56 7.52 13.11
CA PHE A 145 -1.70 7.67 12.20
C PHE A 145 -2.49 8.94 12.55
N SER A 146 -2.90 9.07 13.81
CA SER A 146 -3.65 10.21 14.33
C SER A 146 -2.89 11.52 14.11
N ARG A 147 -1.59 11.57 14.46
CA ARG A 147 -0.73 12.74 14.19
C ARG A 147 -0.64 13.09 12.70
N THR A 148 -0.64 12.10 11.82
CA THR A 148 -0.60 12.30 10.37
C THR A 148 -1.92 12.91 9.89
N ILE A 149 -3.05 12.38 10.34
CA ILE A 149 -4.38 12.89 9.98
C ILE A 149 -4.58 14.31 10.51
N THR A 150 -4.29 14.59 11.78
CA THR A 150 -4.45 15.92 12.38
C THR A 150 -3.58 16.97 11.70
N ARG A 151 -2.39 16.61 11.20
CA ARG A 151 -1.51 17.54 10.47
C ARG A 151 -2.00 17.85 9.06
N ILE A 152 -2.72 16.92 8.44
CA ILE A 152 -3.01 16.96 7.00
C ILE A 152 -4.44 17.43 6.72
N LEU A 153 -5.42 17.02 7.52
CA LEU A 153 -6.83 17.41 7.32
C LEU A 153 -7.08 18.92 7.28
N PRO A 154 -6.45 19.77 8.12
CA PRO A 154 -6.64 21.23 8.05
C PRO A 154 -6.17 21.86 6.74
N VAL A 155 -5.47 21.12 5.87
CA VAL A 155 -4.97 21.60 4.57
C VAL A 155 -6.01 21.39 3.46
N PHE A 156 -7.03 20.55 3.69
CA PHE A 156 -8.03 20.17 2.69
C PHE A 156 -9.43 20.74 2.96
N GLU A 157 -9.61 21.51 4.04
CA GLU A 157 -10.79 22.32 4.33
C GLU A 157 -10.61 23.77 3.84
#